data_AF-A0A1I3SUK2-F1
#
_entry.id   AF-A0A1I3SUK2-F1
#
_cell.length_a   1.000
_cell.length_b   1.000
_cell.length_c   1.000
_cell.angle_alpha   90.00
_cell.angle_beta   90.00
_cell.angle_gamma   90.00
#
_symmetry.space_group_name_H-M   'P 1'
#
loop_
_entity.id
_entity.type
_entity.pdbx_description
1 polymer ?
#
loop_
_entity_poly.entity_id
_entity_poly.type
_entity_poly.pdbx_seq_one_letter_code
_entity_poly.pdbx_strand_id
1 'polypeptide(L)'
;MPTITLRLELHKPTQAKQEMYQRMTEINTAFANWLLVHPEVNKATSKIFKEFSHGKFPSAVVNQTIREVKSKKKNQNTKSFKKLWCCFDGYSKSSKV
;
A
#
# COMPACT_ATOMS: atom_id res chain seq x y z
N MET A 1 24.04 20.60 -23.35
CA MET A 1 23.04 20.94 -22.33
C MET A 1 23.59 20.55 -20.96
N PRO A 2 23.79 21.48 -20.03
CA PRO A 2 24.22 21.14 -18.68
C PRO A 2 23.04 20.59 -17.86
N THR A 3 23.27 19.49 -17.15
CA THR A 3 22.27 18.88 -16.25
C THR A 3 22.39 19.50 -14.86
N ILE A 4 21.34 20.22 -14.44
CA ILE A 4 21.26 20.79 -13.09
C ILE A 4 20.61 19.76 -12.16
N THR A 5 21.27 19.44 -11.05
CA THR A 5 20.72 18.52 -10.04
C THR A 5 20.13 19.32 -8.88
N LEU A 6 18.80 19.30 -8.75
CA LEU A 6 18.09 19.90 -7.62
C LEU A 6 17.92 18.86 -6.51
N ARG A 7 18.42 19.16 -5.31
CA ARG A 7 18.11 18.40 -4.09
C ARG A 7 16.91 19.05 -3.41
N LEU A 8 15.77 18.36 -3.44
CA LEU A 8 14.56 18.78 -2.75
C LEU A 8 14.54 18.14 -1.36
N GLU A 9 14.46 18.97 -0.32
CA GLU A 9 14.25 18.48 1.04
C GLU A 9 12.78 18.13 1.23
N LEU A 10 12.52 16.86 1.56
CA LEU A 10 11.18 16.39 1.88
C LEU A 10 10.83 16.82 3.31
N HIS A 11 9.91 17.79 3.44
CA HIS A 11 9.37 18.18 4.73
C HIS A 11 8.67 17.02 5.44
N LYS A 12 8.80 16.98 6.77
CA LYS A 12 8.11 16.00 7.61
C LYS A 12 6.59 16.09 7.37
N PRO A 13 5.88 14.95 7.30
CA PRO A 13 4.43 14.96 7.11
C PRO A 13 3.76 15.64 8.31
N THR A 14 2.80 16.51 8.02
CA THR A 14 1.93 17.12 9.03
C THR A 14 1.12 16.05 9.78
N GLN A 15 0.63 16.36 10.98
CA GLN A 15 -0.18 15.43 11.79
C GLN A 15 -1.37 14.86 10.99
N ALA A 16 -2.07 15.71 10.24
CA ALA A 16 -3.17 15.29 9.37
C ALA A 16 -2.74 14.25 8.30
N LYS A 17 -1.56 14.42 7.68
CA LYS A 17 -1.01 13.40 6.75
C LYS A 17 -0.68 12.10 7.46
N GLN A 18 -0.13 12.17 8.67
CA GLN A 18 0.21 10.98 9.46
C GLN A 18 -1.03 10.17 9.82
N GLU A 19 -2.10 10.83 10.30
CA GLU A 19 -3.38 10.19 10.60
C GLU A 19 -4.02 9.57 9.35
N MET A 20 -4.00 10.29 8.23
CA MET A 20 -4.50 9.77 6.95
C MET A 20 -3.75 8.50 6.55
N TYR A 21 -2.41 8.51 6.60
CA TYR A 21 -1.60 7.33 6.27
C TYR A 21 -1.83 6.18 7.25
N GLN A 22 -2.08 6.48 8.52
CA GLN A 22 -2.37 5.47 9.53
C GLN A 22 -3.69 4.76 9.24
N ARG A 23 -4.77 5.51 9.01
CA ARG A 23 -6.08 4.96 8.60
C ARG A 23 -5.96 4.14 7.31
N MET A 24 -5.21 4.62 6.32
CA MET A 24 -4.95 3.89 5.08
C MET A 24 -4.22 2.56 5.33
N THR A 25 -3.21 2.56 6.20
CA THR A 25 -2.46 1.35 6.59
C THR A 25 -3.36 0.36 7.32
N GLU A 26 -4.25 0.81 8.19
CA GLU A 26 -5.20 -0.03 8.93
C GLU A 26 -6.15 -0.73 7.96
N ILE A 27 -6.81 0.02 7.07
CA ILE A 27 -7.71 -0.52 6.04
C ILE A 27 -6.97 -1.52 5.15
N ASN A 28 -5.75 -1.19 4.73
CA ASN A 28 -4.99 -2.07 3.85
C ASN A 28 -4.57 -3.37 4.54
N THR A 29 -4.20 -3.30 5.81
CA THR A 29 -3.85 -4.48 6.61
C THR A 29 -5.07 -5.38 6.82
N ALA A 30 -6.22 -4.78 7.14
CA ALA A 30 -7.47 -5.51 7.26
C ALA A 30 -7.87 -6.19 5.95
N PHE A 31 -7.79 -5.47 4.82
CA PHE A 31 -8.07 -6.02 3.49
C PHE A 31 -7.16 -7.20 3.16
N ALA A 32 -5.86 -7.09 3.45
CA ALA A 32 -4.92 -8.15 3.14
C ALA A 32 -5.10 -9.40 4.01
N ASN A 33 -5.43 -9.22 5.29
CA ASN A 33 -5.76 -10.33 6.19
C ASN A 33 -7.04 -11.03 5.77
N TRP A 34 -8.06 -10.26 5.37
CA TRP A 34 -9.27 -10.81 4.76
C TRP A 34 -8.96 -11.58 3.46
N LEU A 35 -8.06 -11.04 2.64
CA LEU A 35 -7.67 -11.69 1.38
C LEU A 35 -6.89 -12.99 1.60
N LEU A 36 -6.11 -13.12 2.68
CA LEU A 36 -5.37 -14.36 2.99
C LEU A 36 -6.28 -15.57 3.26
N VAL A 37 -7.47 -15.35 3.79
CA VAL A 37 -8.46 -16.40 4.09
C VAL A 37 -9.50 -16.57 2.97
N HIS A 38 -9.44 -15.74 1.93
CA HIS A 38 -10.41 -15.76 0.84
C HIS A 38 -10.19 -16.98 -0.08
N PRO A 39 -11.22 -17.76 -0.45
CA PRO A 39 -11.05 -18.98 -1.24
C PRO A 39 -10.46 -18.73 -2.64
N GLU A 40 -10.65 -17.54 -3.21
CA GLU A 40 -10.22 -17.18 -4.56
C GLU A 40 -9.09 -16.14 -4.64
N VAL A 41 -8.12 -16.18 -3.72
CA VAL A 41 -6.98 -15.22 -3.69
C VAL A 41 -6.31 -15.07 -5.07
N ASN A 42 -6.11 -16.17 -5.79
CA ASN A 42 -5.41 -16.19 -7.08
C ASN A 42 -6.15 -15.41 -8.18
N LYS A 43 -7.48 -15.37 -8.14
CA LYS A 43 -8.32 -14.64 -9.10
C LYS A 43 -8.68 -13.23 -8.65
N ALA A 44 -8.31 -12.85 -7.43
CA ALA A 44 -8.61 -11.54 -6.87
C ALA A 44 -8.11 -10.40 -7.78
N THR A 45 -8.99 -9.43 -8.02
CA THR A 45 -8.74 -8.17 -8.73
C THR A 45 -9.26 -7.02 -7.86
N SER A 46 -8.97 -5.76 -8.21
CA SER A 46 -9.45 -4.59 -7.43
C SER A 46 -10.96 -4.53 -7.22
N LYS A 47 -11.76 -5.26 -8.00
CA LYS A 47 -13.21 -5.39 -7.79
C LYS A 47 -13.57 -6.07 -6.48
N ILE A 48 -12.74 -7.00 -6.00
CA ILE A 48 -12.96 -7.74 -4.74
C ILE A 48 -12.93 -6.82 -3.52
N PHE A 49 -12.29 -5.66 -3.64
CA PHE A 49 -12.28 -4.66 -2.58
C PHE A 49 -13.69 -4.13 -2.29
N LYS A 50 -14.60 -4.14 -3.28
CA LYS A 50 -16.01 -3.76 -3.07
C LYS A 50 -16.76 -4.73 -2.17
N GLU A 51 -16.33 -6.00 -2.13
CA GLU A 51 -16.90 -7.02 -1.23
C GLU A 51 -16.39 -6.83 0.20
N PHE A 52 -15.15 -6.34 0.35
CA PHE A 52 -14.56 -6.01 1.65
C PHE A 52 -15.07 -4.68 2.22
N SER A 53 -15.21 -3.64 1.40
CA SER A 53 -15.62 -2.30 1.86
C SER A 53 -16.38 -1.53 0.78
N HIS A 54 -17.44 -0.84 1.19
CA HIS A 54 -18.17 0.12 0.35
C HIS A 54 -17.45 1.48 0.20
N GLY A 55 -16.34 1.69 0.92
CA GLY A 55 -15.58 2.93 0.88
C GLY A 55 -14.81 3.13 -0.43
N LYS A 56 -14.55 4.40 -0.78
CA LYS A 56 -13.63 4.73 -1.90
C LYS A 56 -12.19 4.54 -1.42
N PHE A 57 -11.47 3.61 -2.06
CA PHE A 57 -10.05 3.39 -1.80
C PHE A 57 -9.26 3.39 -3.10
N PRO A 58 -8.01 3.89 -3.11
CA PRO A 58 -7.23 3.96 -4.35
C PRO A 58 -6.97 2.58 -4.95
N SER A 59 -7.35 2.38 -6.21
CA SER A 59 -7.22 1.08 -6.87
C SER A 59 -5.76 0.62 -7.00
N ALA A 60 -4.82 1.55 -7.16
CA ALA A 60 -3.38 1.28 -7.19
C ALA A 60 -2.91 0.60 -5.90
N VAL A 61 -3.43 1.08 -4.77
CA VAL A 61 -3.13 0.52 -3.45
C VAL A 61 -3.69 -0.90 -3.32
N VAL A 62 -4.97 -1.08 -3.65
CA VAL A 62 -5.63 -2.39 -3.62
C VAL A 62 -4.86 -3.41 -4.47
N ASN A 63 -4.49 -3.02 -5.69
CA ASN A 63 -3.79 -3.90 -6.62
C ASN A 63 -2.39 -4.27 -6.12
N GLN A 64 -1.67 -3.33 -5.50
CA GLN A 64 -0.38 -3.61 -4.88
C GLN A 64 -0.52 -4.64 -3.76
N THR A 65 -1.51 -4.47 -2.89
CA THR A 65 -1.77 -5.39 -1.78
C THR A 65 -2.16 -6.78 -2.27
N ILE A 66 -3.00 -6.87 -3.31
CA ILE A 66 -3.33 -8.16 -3.96
C ILE A 66 -2.05 -8.83 -4.48
N ARG A 67 -1.15 -8.09 -5.15
CA ARG A 67 0.12 -8.64 -5.66
C ARG A 67 1.01 -9.14 -4.53
N GLU A 68 1.10 -8.40 -3.44
CA GLU A 68 1.89 -8.78 -2.26
C GLU A 68 1.32 -9.98 -1.52
N VAL A 69 -0.01 -10.10 -1.40
CA VAL A 69 -0.65 -11.28 -0.84
C VAL A 69 -0.43 -12.50 -1.75
N LYS A 70 -0.56 -12.33 -3.07
CA LYS A 70 -0.31 -13.41 -4.05
C LYS A 70 1.16 -13.86 -4.09
N SER A 71 2.11 -12.95 -3.89
CA SER A 71 3.55 -13.26 -3.95
C SER A 71 4.09 -13.88 -2.65
N LYS A 72 3.32 -13.83 -1.55
CA LYS A 72 3.72 -14.45 -0.29
C LYS A 72 3.56 -15.97 -0.31
N LYS A 73 4.59 -16.67 0.18
CA LYS A 73 4.59 -18.13 0.37
C LYS A 73 3.60 -18.56 1.46
N LYS A 74 3.09 -19.78 1.30
CA LYS A 74 2.04 -20.52 2.06
C LYS A 74 2.04 -20.39 3.61
N ASN A 75 3.10 -19.88 4.25
CA ASN A 75 3.28 -19.87 5.72
C ASN A 75 3.56 -18.49 6.35
N GLN A 76 3.30 -17.36 5.67
CA GLN A 76 3.45 -16.03 6.29
C GLN A 76 2.10 -15.41 6.72
N ASN A 77 1.86 -15.40 8.04
CA ASN A 77 0.80 -14.59 8.66
C ASN A 77 1.18 -13.11 8.62
N THR A 78 0.42 -12.27 7.90
CA THR A 78 0.78 -10.85 7.80
C THR A 78 0.29 -10.05 9.00
N LYS A 79 1.07 -10.02 10.09
CA LYS A 79 0.74 -9.24 11.29
C LYS A 79 0.67 -7.73 11.04
N SER A 80 1.41 -7.21 10.06
CA SER A 80 1.34 -5.81 9.62
C SER A 80 1.88 -5.69 8.19
N PHE A 81 1.15 -5.01 7.29
CA PHE A 81 1.74 -4.60 6.01
C PHE A 81 2.71 -3.43 6.26
N LYS A 82 3.97 -3.58 5.84
CA LYS A 82 4.97 -2.50 5.97
C LYS A 82 4.50 -1.30 5.15
N LYS A 83 4.51 -0.11 5.75
CA LYS A 83 4.25 1.17 5.08
C LYS A 83 5.20 1.30 3.88
N LEU A 84 4.68 1.16 2.68
CA LEU A 84 5.34 1.49 1.42
C LEU A 84 4.38 2.37 0.62
N TRP A 85 4.09 3.56 1.16
CA TRP A 85 3.26 4.55 0.48
C TRP A 85 4.16 5.61 -0.17
N CYS A 86 4.97 5.18 -1.14
CA CYS A 86 5.89 6.04 -1.89
C CYS A 86 5.24 6.78 -3.07
N CYS A 87 3.94 6.58 -3.33
CA CYS A 87 3.30 7.00 -4.58
C CYS A 87 2.25 8.13 -4.45
N PHE A 88 2.02 8.69 -3.25
CA PHE A 88 1.09 9.81 -3.08
C PHE A 88 1.76 11.18 -2.99
N ASP A 89 3.05 11.22 -2.65
CA ASP A 89 3.89 12.41 -2.81
C ASP A 89 5.01 12.00 -3.78
N GLY A 90 5.16 12.70 -4.91
CA GLY A 90 6.07 12.31 -5.99
C GLY A 90 7.49 11.97 -5.51
N TYR A 91 8.01 10.84 -5.99
CA TYR A 91 9.40 10.40 -5.86
C TYR A 91 9.92 10.12 -4.44
N SER A 92 9.44 9.05 -3.80
CA SER A 92 10.22 8.38 -2.76
C SER A 92 10.96 7.18 -3.36
N LYS A 93 12.15 7.43 -3.92
CA LYS A 93 13.14 6.36 -4.15
C LYS A 93 13.68 5.93 -2.79
N SER A 94 13.37 4.70 -2.40
CA SER A 94 14.02 4.02 -1.29
C SER A 94 15.51 3.83 -1.63
N SER A 95 16.38 4.69 -1.10
CA SER A 95 17.81 4.38 -1.02
C SER A 95 18.00 3.18 -0.11
N LYS A 96 18.52 2.12 -0.71
CA LYS A 96 19.03 0.93 -0.03
C LYS A 96 20.42 1.30 0.50
N VAL A 97 20.61 1.24 1.81
CA VAL A 97 21.93 1.15 2.45
C VAL A 97 22.07 -0.27 2.93
#